data_AF-A0A1X0RXQ1-F1
#
_entry.id   AF-A0A1X0RXQ1-F1
#
_cell.length_a   1.000
_cell.length_b   1.000
_cell.length_c   1.000
_cell.angle_alpha   90.00
_cell.angle_beta   90.00
_cell.angle_gamma   90.00
#
_symmetry.space_group_name_H-M   'P 1'
#
loop_
_entity.id
_entity.type
_entity.pdbx_description
1 polymer ?
#
loop_
_entity_poly.entity_id
_entity_poly.type
_entity_poly.pdbx_seq_one_letter_code
_entity_poly.pdbx_strand_id
1 'polypeptide(L)' 'LYPETKEGLVWLFQDGIDAGQTVPHVHLHLIPKRFIDWCRDGQDRNNRSMLEMENEAKLLRDLLNEV' A
#
# COMPACT_ATOMS: atom_id res chain seq x y z
N LEU A 1 -15.03 7.89 7.61
CA LEU A 1 -14.12 8.74 8.41
C LEU A 1 -13.20 7.80 9.19
N TYR A 2 -11.96 7.64 8.75
CA TYR A 2 -11.02 6.73 9.41
C TYR A 2 -10.67 7.27 10.81
N PRO A 3 -10.56 6.41 11.84
CA PRO A 3 -10.15 6.85 13.17
C PRO A 3 -8.75 7.48 13.13
N GLU A 4 -8.48 8.45 14.01
CA GLU A 4 -7.21 9.22 14.05
C GLU A 4 -5.96 8.36 14.33
N THR A 5 -6.13 7.08 14.66
CA THR A 5 -5.04 6.17 15.00
C THR A 5 -4.18 5.87 13.76
N LYS A 6 -2.88 6.16 13.84
CA LYS A 6 -1.90 5.79 12.78
C LYS A 6 -1.52 4.30 12.77
N GLU A 7 -2.04 3.52 13.72
CA GLU A 7 -1.81 2.09 13.84
C GLU A 7 -2.82 1.27 13.01
N GLY A 8 -2.32 0.22 12.36
CA GLY A 8 -3.10 -0.73 11.56
C GLY A 8 -2.91 -0.61 10.04
N LEU A 9 -3.77 -1.29 9.30
CA LEU A 9 -3.77 -1.36 7.85
C LEU A 9 -5.05 -0.76 7.26
N VAL A 10 -4.93 -0.08 6.13
CA VAL A 10 -6.02 0.17 5.19
C VAL A 10 -6.01 -0.96 4.18
N TRP A 11 -7.14 -1.62 4.00
CA TRP A 11 -7.29 -2.73 3.07
C TRP A 11 -8.55 -2.53 2.22
N LEU A 12 -8.42 -2.63 0.90
CA LEU A 12 -9.51 -2.35 -0.04
C LEU A 12 -9.29 -3.01 -1.39
N PHE A 13 -10.40 -3.31 -2.08
CA PHE A 13 -10.43 -3.65 -3.50
C PHE A 13 -10.93 -2.45 -4.30
N GLN A 14 -10.32 -2.21 -5.45
CA GLN A 14 -10.85 -1.30 -6.46
C GLN A 14 -11.55 -2.17 -7.52
N ASP A 15 -12.82 -2.52 -7.27
CA ASP A 15 -13.60 -3.40 -8.14
C ASP A 15 -14.34 -2.57 -9.20
N GLY A 16 -13.74 -2.47 -10.39
CA GLY A 16 -14.26 -1.70 -11.52
C GLY A 16 -13.63 -0.31 -11.70
N ILE A 17 -13.75 0.21 -12.93
CA ILE A 17 -13.19 1.52 -13.32
C ILE A 17 -13.72 2.67 -12.46
N ASP A 18 -15.02 2.64 -12.12
CA ASP A 18 -15.68 3.66 -11.30
C ASP A 18 -15.21 3.62 -9.83
N ALA A 19 -14.64 2.50 -9.38
CA ALA A 19 -14.00 2.35 -8.08
C ALA A 19 -12.50 2.74 -8.10
N GLY A 20 -11.99 3.22 -9.23
CA GLY A 20 -10.60 3.65 -9.40
C GLY A 20 -9.63 2.56 -9.85
N GLN A 21 -10.14 1.41 -10.34
CA GLN A 21 -9.29 0.33 -10.84
C GLN A 21 -8.58 0.75 -12.13
N THR A 22 -7.24 0.72 -12.14
CA THR A 22 -6.44 1.04 -13.33
C THR A 22 -5.86 -0.18 -14.04
N VAL A 23 -5.71 -1.30 -13.33
CA VAL A 23 -5.20 -2.57 -13.87
C VAL A 23 -6.34 -3.59 -13.87
N PRO A 24 -6.71 -4.18 -15.02
CA PRO A 24 -7.84 -5.12 -15.14
C PRO A 24 -7.48 -6.52 -14.61
N HIS A 25 -7.00 -6.58 -13.36
CA HIS A 25 -6.70 -7.77 -12.60
C HIS A 25 -7.11 -7.49 -11.15
N VAL A 26 -7.88 -8.38 -10.54
CA VAL A 26 -8.30 -8.23 -9.14
C VAL A 26 -7.07 -8.24 -8.24
N HIS A 27 -6.89 -7.20 -7.43
CA HIS A 27 -5.83 -7.10 -6.45
C HIS A 27 -6.32 -6.41 -5.18
N LEU A 28 -5.78 -6.83 -4.04
CA LEU A 28 -6.02 -6.24 -2.73
C LEU A 28 -4.90 -5.25 -2.44
N HIS A 29 -5.24 -4.00 -2.11
CA HIS A 29 -4.28 -3.09 -1.51
C HIS A 29 -4.20 -3.35 -0.01
N LEU A 30 -2.99 -3.50 0.52
CA LEU A 30 -2.69 -3.49 1.96
C LEU A 30 -1.71 -2.34 2.22
N ILE A 31 -2.19 -1.29 2.88
CA ILE A 31 -1.42 -0.04 3.07
C ILE A 31 -1.30 0.25 4.56
N PRO A 32 -0.08 0.30 5.14
CA PRO A 32 0.12 0.75 6.52
C PRO A 32 -0.46 2.14 6.76
N LYS A 33 -1.32 2.29 7.78
CA LYS A 33 -2.00 3.56 8.10
C LYS A 33 -1.04 4.71 8.40
N ARG A 34 0.20 4.43 8.81
CA ARG A 34 1.26 5.44 8.94
C ARG A 34 1.49 6.26 7.65
N PHE A 35 1.06 5.74 6.50
CA PHE A 35 1.17 6.38 5.20
C PHE A 35 -0.11 7.08 4.73
N ILE A 36 -1.15 7.18 5.58
CA ILE A 36 -2.43 7.79 5.19
C ILE A 36 -2.30 9.28 4.78
N ASP A 37 -1.29 9.96 5.32
CA ASP A 37 -1.02 11.37 5.02
C ASP A 37 -0.40 11.56 3.63
N TRP A 38 0.17 10.52 3.00
CA TRP A 38 0.70 10.60 1.63
C TRP A 38 -0.36 11.00 0.60
N CYS A 39 -1.62 10.66 0.84
CA CYS A 39 -2.72 11.03 -0.05
C CYS A 39 -3.20 12.48 0.14
N ARG A 40 -2.82 13.17 1.24
CA ARG A 40 -3.34 14.51 1.59
C ARG A 40 -2.57 15.63 0.92
N ASP A 41 -1.25 15.45 0.74
CA ASP A 41 -0.37 16.53 0.29
C ASP A 41 -0.21 16.62 -1.24
N GLY A 42 -0.98 15.83 -2.01
CA GLY A 42 -0.88 15.79 -3.47
C GLY A 42 0.47 15.26 -4.00
N GLN A 43 1.30 14.70 -3.11
CA GLN A 43 2.53 13.98 -3.44
C GLN A 43 2.13 12.63 -4.04
N ASP A 44 2.00 12.62 -5.37
CA ASP A 44 1.61 11.43 -6.13
C ASP A 44 2.68 10.33 -6.05
N ARG A 45 2.25 9.12 -6.38
CA ARG A 45 2.99 7.86 -6.45
C ARG A 45 4.36 8.06 -7.11
N ASN A 46 5.38 8.27 -6.28
CA ASN A 46 6.76 8.30 -6.76
C ASN A 46 7.17 6.90 -7.19
N ASN A 47 7.73 6.78 -8.39
CA ASN A 47 8.32 5.53 -8.85
C ASN A 47 9.46 5.15 -7.91
N ARG A 48 9.48 3.88 -7.49
CA ARG A 48 10.57 3.31 -6.69
C ARG A 48 11.52 2.55 -7.59
N SER A 49 12.81 2.54 -7.23
CA SER A 49 13.81 1.76 -7.93
C SER A 49 13.63 0.26 -7.69
N MET A 50 14.15 -0.56 -8.60
CA MET A 50 14.14 -2.02 -8.44
C MET A 50 14.83 -2.47 -7.16
N LEU A 51 15.94 -1.80 -6.78
CA LEU A 51 16.70 -2.12 -5.57
C LEU A 51 15.89 -1.83 -4.29
N GLU A 52 15.15 -0.71 -4.24
CA GLU A 52 14.29 -0.40 -3.10
C GLU A 52 13.17 -1.43 -2.95
N MET A 53 12.54 -1.82 -4.06
CA MET A 53 11.49 -2.84 -4.06
C MET A 53 12.01 -4.22 -3.65
N GLU A 54 13.21 -4.60 -4.10
CA GLU A 54 13.86 -5.86 -3.73
C GLU A 54 14.17 -5.90 -2.22
N ASN A 55 14.76 -4.83 -1.68
CA ASN A 55 15.11 -4.74 -0.27
C ASN A 55 13.88 -4.82 0.63
N GLU A 56 12.79 -4.13 0.28
CA GLU A 56 11.53 -4.20 1.02
C GLU A 56 10.93 -5.62 0.96
N ALA A 57 10.89 -6.23 -0.23
CA ALA A 57 10.38 -7.58 -0.38
C ALA A 57 11.19 -8.61 0.42
N LYS A 58 12.52 -8.46 0.46
CA LYS A 58 13.39 -9.32 1.27
C LYS A 58 13.11 -9.15 2.77
N LEU A 59 13.04 -7.91 3.25
CA LEU A 59 12.73 -7.62 4.65
C LEU A 59 11.39 -8.25 5.08
N LEU A 60 10.34 -8.06 4.28
CA LEU A 60 9.01 -8.62 4.57
C LEU A 60 9.01 -10.14 4.59
N ARG A 61 9.73 -10.77 3.65
CA ARG A 61 9.90 -12.22 3.62
C ARG A 61 10.64 -12.75 4.85
N ASP A 62 11.72 -12.08 5.25
CA ASP A 62 12.51 -12.50 6.41
C ASP A 62 11.66 -12.40 7.68
N LEU A 63 10.93 -11.30 7.88
CA LEU A 63 9.98 -11.13 8.98
C LEU A 63 8.87 -12.20 8.99
N LEU A 64 8.36 -12.61 7.83
CA LEU A 64 7.35 -13.66 7.73
C LEU A 64 7.90 -15.05 8.08
N ASN A 65 9.17 -15.30 7.81
CA ASN A 65 9.81 -16.60 8.06
C ASN A 65 10.37 -16.74 9.49
N GLU A 66 10.53 -15.63 10.21
CA GLU A 66 10.97 -15.61 11.61
C GLU A 66 9.84 -15.92 12.62
N VAL A 67 8.59 -16.02 12.14
CA VAL A 67 7.37 -16.34 12.91
C VAL A 67 7.02 -17.81 12.76
#